data_AF-A0A089Q8T0-F1
#
_entry.id   AF-A0A089Q8T0-F1
#
_cell.length_a   1.000
_cell.length_b   1.000
_cell.length_c   1.000
_cell.angle_alpha   90.00
_cell.angle_beta   90.00
_cell.angle_gamma   90.00
#
_symmetry.space_group_name_H-M   'P 1'
#
loop_
_entity.id
_entity.type
_entity.pdbx_description
1 polymer ?
#
loop_
_entity_poly.entity_id
_entity_poly.type
_entity_poly.pdbx_seq_one_letter_code
_entity_poly.pdbx_strand_id
1 'polypeptide(L)' 'MPDDDPAGEEDVTLRLGRHAIQMLQAARDAGEPTLIAQAEAMAMAVGFVLASRIQDGMPETD' A
#
# COMPACT_ATOMS: atom_id res chain seq x y z
N MET A 1 -27.86 -4.35 -4.14
CA MET A 1 -26.52 -4.63 -3.61
C MET A 1 -25.69 -3.39 -3.90
N PRO A 2 -24.89 -2.86 -2.98
CA PRO A 2 -23.95 -1.82 -3.38
C PRO A 2 -23.01 -2.47 -4.40
N ASP A 3 -22.92 -1.88 -5.58
CA ASP A 3 -21.96 -2.29 -6.59
C ASP A 3 -20.58 -2.12 -5.97
N ASP A 4 -19.88 -3.24 -5.71
CA ASP A 4 -18.44 -3.26 -5.44
C ASP A 4 -17.77 -2.72 -6.70
N ASP A 5 -17.67 -1.39 -6.81
CA ASP A 5 -17.09 -0.71 -7.96
C ASP A 5 -15.58 -0.98 -7.97
N PRO A 6 -15.09 -1.87 -8.86
CA PRO A 6 -13.69 -2.26 -8.86
C PRO A 6 -12.77 -1.07 -9.19
N ALA A 7 -13.29 -0.04 -9.87
CA ALA A 7 -12.55 1.19 -10.16
C ALA A 7 -12.33 2.04 -8.89
N GLY A 8 -13.25 1.98 -7.93
CA GLY A 8 -13.12 2.65 -6.63
C GLY A 8 -12.07 1.98 -5.74
N GLU A 9 -12.00 0.64 -5.76
CA GLU A 9 -11.01 -0.11 -4.99
C GLU A 9 -9.58 0.05 -5.52
N GLU A 10 -9.42 0.15 -6.84
CA GLU A 10 -8.13 0.42 -7.47
C GLU A 10 -7.59 1.82 -7.11
N ASP A 11 -8.44 2.85 -7.09
CA ASP A 11 -8.06 4.21 -6.64
C ASP A 11 -7.58 4.20 -5.17
N VAL A 12 -8.30 3.52 -4.28
CA VAL A 12 -7.93 3.41 -2.87
C VAL A 12 -6.59 2.70 -2.69
N THR A 13 -6.35 1.63 -3.46
CA THR A 13 -5.11 0.85 -3.47
C THR A 13 -3.92 1.70 -3.90
N LEU A 14 -4.07 2.48 -4.99
CA LEU A 14 -3.03 3.41 -5.46
C LEU A 14 -2.77 4.56 -4.48
N ARG A 15 -3.82 5.11 -3.88
CA ARG A 15 -3.70 6.19 -2.87
C ARG A 15 -3.00 5.70 -1.61
N LEU A 16 -3.28 4.48 -1.16
CA LEU A 16 -2.63 3.87 -0.01
C LEU A 16 -1.13 3.66 -0.26
N GLY A 17 -0.75 3.11 -1.42
CA GLY A 17 0.65 2.93 -1.80
C GLY A 17 1.41 4.26 -1.88
N ARG A 18 0.80 5.28 -2.49
CA ARG A 18 1.38 6.64 -2.57
C ARG A 18 1.58 7.24 -1.18
N HIS A 19 0.59 7.10 -0.30
CA HIS A 19 0.67 7.64 1.06
C HIS A 19 1.79 7.02 1.88
N ALA A 20 1.98 5.69 1.78
CA ALA A 20 3.06 4.99 2.46
C ALA A 20 4.44 5.49 2.01
N ILE A 21 4.64 5.71 0.70
CA ILE A 21 5.89 6.27 0.16
C ILE A 21 6.13 7.69 0.68
N GLN A 22 5.09 8.53 0.72
CA GLN A 22 5.20 9.91 1.23
C GLN A 22 5.60 9.95 2.71
N MET A 23 5.05 9.04 3.53
CA MET A 23 5.44 8.95 4.94
C MET A 23 6.88 8.49 5.12
N LEU A 24 7.34 7.53 4.31
CA LEU A 24 8.73 7.11 4.32
C LEU A 24 9.69 8.24 3.91
N GLN A 25 9.31 9.02 2.90
CA GLN A 25 10.08 10.21 2.49
C GLN A 25 10.13 11.24 3.62
N ALA A 26 8.99 11.58 4.22
CA ALA A 26 8.94 12.51 5.35
C ALA A 26 9.78 12.03 6.54
N ALA A 27 9.79 10.74 6.84
CA ALA A 27 10.62 10.16 7.90
C ALA A 27 12.11 10.26 7.58
N ARG A 28 12.50 10.05 6.32
CA ARG A 28 13.89 10.22 5.84
C ARG A 28 14.32 11.68 5.91
N ASP A 29 13.46 12.60 5.52
CA ASP A 29 13.71 14.04 5.58
C ASP A 29 13.86 14.53 7.03
N ALA A 30 13.15 13.91 7.97
CA ALA A 30 13.29 14.18 9.41
C ALA A 30 14.62 13.68 10.00
N GLY A 31 15.28 12.70 9.36
CA GLY A 31 16.61 12.20 9.77
C GLY A 31 16.65 11.35 11.03
N GLU A 32 15.50 11.04 11.65
CA GLU A 32 15.41 10.26 12.89
C GLU A 32 15.36 8.74 12.59
N PRO A 33 16.38 7.95 13.02
CA PRO A 33 16.48 6.53 12.64
C PRO A 33 15.27 5.69 13.04
N THR A 34 14.67 5.96 14.21
CA THR A 34 13.48 5.24 14.69
C THR A 34 12.25 5.52 13.83
N LEU A 35 12.08 6.77 13.37
CA LEU A 35 10.97 7.14 12.49
C LEU A 35 11.13 6.51 11.10
N ILE A 36 12.37 6.46 10.59
CA ILE A 36 12.67 5.79 9.31
C ILE A 36 12.32 4.31 9.40
N ALA A 37 12.80 3.60 10.43
CA ALA A 37 12.52 2.18 10.61
C ALA A 37 11.01 1.90 10.74
N GLN A 38 10.27 2.76 11.45
CA GLN A 38 8.82 2.65 11.57
C GLN A 38 8.12 2.85 10.21
N ALA A 39 8.52 3.87 9.45
CA ALA A 39 7.93 4.15 8.15
C ALA A 39 8.28 3.06 7.12
N GLU A 40 9.47 2.46 7.19
CA GLU A 40 9.85 1.31 6.35
C GLU A 40 8.99 0.08 6.65
N ALA A 41 8.81 -0.25 7.93
CA ALA A 41 7.93 -1.35 8.34
C ALA A 41 6.49 -1.14 7.84
N MET A 42 5.99 0.10 7.94
CA MET A 42 4.67 0.46 7.40
C MET A 42 4.61 0.30 5.87
N ALA A 43 5.61 0.80 5.14
CA ALA A 43 5.66 0.68 3.69
C ALA A 43 5.72 -0.79 3.23
N MET A 44 6.45 -1.65 3.96
CA MET A 44 6.46 -3.09 3.71
C MET A 44 5.10 -3.74 3.97
N ALA A 45 4.44 -3.42 5.08
CA ALA A 45 3.12 -3.95 5.40
C ALA A 45 2.07 -3.54 4.36
N VAL A 46 2.09 -2.27 3.93
CA VAL A 46 1.25 -1.79 2.83
C VAL A 46 1.56 -2.54 1.55
N GLY A 47 2.84 -2.66 1.17
CA GLY A 47 3.26 -3.40 -0.03
C GLY A 47 2.76 -4.85 -0.03
N PHE A 48 2.81 -5.53 1.11
CA PHE A 48 2.27 -6.88 1.27
C PHE A 48 0.76 -6.96 1.03
N VAL A 49 -0.02 -6.06 1.64
CA VAL A 49 -1.49 -6.01 1.46
C VAL A 49 -1.87 -5.68 0.01
N LEU A 50 -1.14 -4.79 -0.65
CA LEU A 50 -1.39 -4.48 -2.06
C LEU A 50 -1.05 -5.67 -2.96
N ALA A 51 0.06 -6.36 -2.68
CA ALA A 51 0.47 -7.55 -3.42
C ALA A 51 -0.51 -8.71 -3.26
N SER A 52 -1.04 -8.94 -2.05
CA SER A 52 -2.02 -10.01 -1.80
C SER A 52 -3.31 -9.81 -2.59
N ARG A 53 -3.77 -8.56 -2.73
CA ARG A 53 -4.97 -8.22 -3.53
C ARG A 53 -4.77 -8.45 -5.02
N ILE A 54 -3.57 -8.22 -5.54
CA ILE A 54 -3.25 -8.55 -6.95
C ILE A 54 -3.35 -10.07 -7.17
N GLN A 55 -2.94 -10.87 -6.19
CA GLN A 55 -3.00 -12.33 -6.28
C GLN A 55 -4.44 -12.87 -6.20
N ASP A 56 -5.29 -12.31 -5.34
CA ASP A 56 -6.71 -12.69 -5.24
C ASP A 56 -7.52 -12.34 -6.50
N GLY A 57 -7.05 -11.39 -7.31
CA GLY A 57 -7.68 -10.98 -8.57
C GLY A 57 -7.22 -11.74 -9.82
N MET A 58 -6.24 -12.64 -9.73
CA MET A 58 -5.82 -13.47 -10.86
C MET A 58 -6.79 -14.66 -11.00
N PRO A 59 -7.44 -14.85 -12.17
CA PRO A 59 -8.25 -16.05 -12.38
C PRO A 59 -7.36 -17.28 -12.25
N GLU A 60 -7.81 -18.30 -11.49
CA GLU A 60 -7.19 -19.63 -11.49
C GLU A 60 -7.08 -20.08 -12.95
N THR A 61 -5.86 -20.14 -13.46
CA THR A 61 -5.59 -20.78 -14.75
C THR A 61 -5.71 -22.28 -14.55
N ASP A 62 -6.86 -22.83 -14.93
CA ASP A 62 -7.09 -24.26 -15.18
C ASP A 62 -6.24 -24.72 -16.38
#